data_AF-G5SFQ5-F1
#
_entry.id   AF-G5SFQ5-F1
#
_cell.length_a   1.000
_cell.length_b   1.000
_cell.length_c   1.000
_cell.angle_alpha   90.00
_cell.angle_beta   90.00
_cell.angle_gamma   90.00
#
_symmetry.space_group_name_H-M   'P 1'
#
loop_
_entity.id
_entity.type
_entity.pdbx_description
1 polymer ?
#
loop_
_entity_poly.entity_id
_entity_poly.type
_entity_poly.pdbx_seq_one_letter_code
_entity_poly.pdbx_strand_id
1 'polypeptide(L)'
;MADQTNPWDTAQVADTTTQTADAWGTPAGVATDGGSTDWLNSAPAPAPEHFSLLDPFHKTLIPLDSWVTEGIDWVVTHFRPLFQGIRVPVDYILNGFQQLLLGMPAPVAIILFALIAWQVSGVGMGIATLISLIAIGAIGAWSQAMITLALVLTALLFCVVIGLPMGIWLARSP
;
A
#
# COMPACT_ATOMS: atom_id res chain seq x y z
N MET A 1 -24.69 57.87 16.09
CA MET A 1 -23.54 57.42 16.91
C MET A 1 -23.63 55.91 16.98
N ALA A 2 -22.53 55.24 16.66
CA ALA A 2 -22.44 53.82 16.33
C ALA A 2 -22.79 52.90 17.51
N ASP A 3 -23.43 51.76 17.22
CA ASP A 3 -23.18 50.53 17.96
C ASP A 3 -23.23 49.31 17.03
N GLN A 4 -22.25 48.46 17.26
CA GLN A 4 -21.72 47.39 16.43
C GLN A 4 -22.43 46.09 16.84
N THR A 5 -23.05 45.35 15.91
CA THR A 5 -23.66 44.03 16.22
C THR A 5 -23.19 42.95 15.24
N ASN A 6 -22.72 41.87 15.84
CA ASN A 6 -21.71 40.94 15.36
C ASN A 6 -22.22 39.90 14.34
N PRO A 7 -21.39 39.49 13.36
CA PRO A 7 -21.71 38.40 12.42
C PRO A 7 -21.61 36.98 13.02
N TRP A 8 -21.48 36.85 14.36
CA TRP A 8 -21.30 35.58 15.06
C TRP A 8 -22.36 35.32 16.14
N ASP A 9 -23.51 36.01 16.06
CA ASP A 9 -24.66 35.70 16.91
C ASP A 9 -25.26 34.34 16.50
N THR A 10 -24.96 33.33 17.31
CA THR A 10 -25.34 31.93 17.10
C THR A 10 -26.49 31.61 18.05
N ALA A 11 -27.74 31.71 17.58
CA ALA A 11 -28.89 31.06 18.20
C ALA A 11 -30.11 30.95 17.24
N GLN A 12 -30.24 29.78 16.63
CA GLN A 12 -31.44 29.01 16.26
C GLN A 12 -32.84 29.68 16.27
N VAL A 13 -33.57 29.58 15.14
CA VAL A 13 -35.03 29.37 15.08
C VAL A 13 -35.34 28.65 13.75
N ALA A 14 -35.47 27.32 13.71
CA ALA A 14 -36.64 26.48 13.99
C ALA A 14 -37.21 25.87 12.70
N ASP A 15 -36.80 24.62 12.48
CA ASP A 15 -37.54 23.46 11.98
C ASP A 15 -39.01 23.68 11.57
N THR A 16 -39.39 23.28 10.35
CA THR A 16 -40.60 22.49 10.05
C THR A 16 -40.52 21.94 8.61
N THR A 17 -39.94 20.74 8.50
CA THR A 17 -40.39 19.56 7.73
C THR A 17 -40.53 19.59 6.20
N THR A 18 -40.01 18.48 5.63
CA THR A 18 -40.32 17.82 4.35
C THR A 18 -39.68 18.35 3.07
N GLN A 19 -38.42 17.97 2.84
CA GLN A 19 -38.12 17.13 1.66
C GLN A 19 -36.87 16.29 1.93
N THR A 20 -37.07 15.22 2.69
CA THR A 20 -36.20 14.05 2.64
C THR A 20 -36.29 13.47 1.22
N ALA A 21 -35.42 13.95 0.34
CA ALA A 21 -35.01 13.21 -0.84
C ALA A 21 -33.59 12.78 -0.57
N ASP A 22 -33.49 11.56 -0.03
CA ASP A 22 -32.26 10.92 0.39
C ASP A 22 -31.17 11.06 -0.66
N ALA A 23 -29.96 11.45 -0.24
CA ALA A 23 -28.78 11.60 -1.10
C ALA A 23 -28.36 10.31 -1.83
N TRP A 24 -29.07 9.19 -1.58
CA TRP A 24 -28.80 7.86 -2.14
C TRP A 24 -30.08 7.13 -2.60
N GLY A 25 -31.17 7.84 -2.93
CA GLY A 25 -32.40 7.26 -3.48
C GLY A 25 -32.73 7.77 -4.87
N THR A 26 -32.69 6.91 -5.89
CA THR A 26 -33.14 7.20 -7.25
C THR A 26 -34.67 7.25 -7.33
N PRO A 27 -35.31 8.39 -7.66
CA PRO A 27 -36.72 8.39 -8.03
C PRO A 27 -36.82 8.02 -9.50
N ALA A 28 -37.45 6.88 -9.78
CA ALA A 28 -37.84 6.53 -11.13
C ALA A 28 -38.98 7.46 -11.60
N GLY A 29 -38.80 8.10 -12.76
CA GLY A 29 -39.94 8.57 -13.57
C GLY A 29 -39.79 9.93 -14.27
N VAL A 30 -39.00 9.96 -15.35
CA VAL A 30 -39.22 10.75 -16.59
C VAL A 30 -39.32 12.29 -16.47
N ALA A 31 -38.26 13.00 -16.86
CA ALA A 31 -38.09 13.60 -18.19
C ALA A 31 -36.81 14.46 -18.24
N THR A 32 -36.05 14.27 -19.32
CA THR A 32 -34.88 15.00 -19.81
C THR A 32 -34.82 16.49 -19.47
N ASP A 33 -33.83 16.89 -18.67
CA ASP A 33 -33.12 18.16 -18.85
C ASP A 33 -31.62 17.84 -18.92
N GLY A 34 -31.06 17.97 -20.13
CA GLY A 34 -29.69 17.58 -20.50
C GLY A 34 -28.61 18.50 -19.91
N GLY A 35 -28.56 18.64 -18.59
CA GLY A 35 -27.56 19.44 -17.89
C GLY A 35 -26.62 18.66 -16.96
N SER A 36 -26.94 17.42 -16.58
CA SER A 36 -26.14 16.67 -15.59
C SER A 36 -25.08 15.72 -16.18
N THR A 37 -25.05 15.52 -17.49
CA THR A 37 -24.05 14.69 -18.20
C THR A 37 -23.03 15.49 -19.00
N ASP A 38 -23.16 16.82 -19.00
CA ASP A 38 -22.34 17.72 -19.81
C ASP A 38 -20.90 17.83 -19.29
N TRP A 39 -20.70 17.60 -17.98
CA TRP A 39 -19.36 17.55 -17.36
C TRP A 39 -18.57 16.25 -17.66
N LEU A 40 -19.26 15.18 -18.07
CA LEU A 40 -18.63 13.88 -18.41
C LEU A 40 -18.15 13.83 -19.86
N ASN A 41 -18.75 14.64 -20.74
CA ASN A 41 -18.46 14.64 -22.18
C ASN A 41 -17.83 15.95 -22.69
N SER A 42 -17.80 17.00 -21.86
CA SER A 42 -16.99 18.18 -22.13
C SER A 42 -15.54 17.92 -21.75
N ALA A 43 -14.81 17.20 -22.60
CA ALA A 43 -13.36 17.33 -22.60
C ALA A 43 -13.05 18.80 -22.96
N PRO A 44 -12.34 19.57 -22.12
CA PRO A 44 -11.92 20.91 -22.49
C PRO A 44 -11.21 20.86 -23.85
N ALA A 45 -11.72 21.62 -24.83
CA ALA A 45 -11.06 21.73 -26.13
C ALA A 45 -9.58 22.10 -25.91
N PRO A 46 -8.64 21.49 -26.65
CA PRO A 46 -7.21 21.72 -26.44
C PRO A 46 -6.94 23.22 -26.53
N ALA A 47 -6.53 23.80 -25.39
CA ALA A 47 -6.23 25.21 -25.31
C ALA A 47 -5.11 25.53 -26.32
N PRO A 48 -5.25 26.57 -27.15
CA PRO A 48 -4.17 26.98 -28.03
C PRO A 48 -2.95 27.36 -27.18
N GLU A 49 -1.85 26.65 -27.38
CA GLU A 49 -0.54 26.82 -26.74
C GLU A 49 -0.02 28.26 -26.91
N HIS A 50 -0.40 29.13 -25.98
CA HIS A 50 0.13 30.49 -25.91
C HIS A 50 1.49 30.43 -25.18
N PHE A 51 2.55 30.79 -25.90
CA PHE A 51 3.93 30.85 -25.43
C PHE A 51 4.01 31.69 -24.13
N SER A 52 4.14 31.02 -22.99
CA SER A 52 4.16 31.66 -21.66
C SER A 52 5.58 32.12 -21.34
N LEU A 53 5.78 33.44 -21.36
CA LEU A 53 7.07 34.11 -21.15
C LEU A 53 7.67 33.91 -19.74
N LEU A 54 6.90 33.33 -18.80
CA LEU A 54 7.30 33.10 -17.42
C LEU A 54 7.78 31.66 -17.14
N ASP A 55 7.68 30.75 -18.13
CA ASP A 55 8.16 29.36 -18.00
C ASP A 55 8.92 28.92 -19.28
N PRO A 56 10.17 29.37 -19.47
CA PRO A 56 10.92 29.21 -20.72
C PRO A 56 11.38 27.76 -21.01
N PHE A 57 11.05 26.79 -20.14
CA PHE A 57 11.56 25.42 -20.19
C PHE A 57 10.56 24.36 -20.71
N HIS A 58 9.37 24.75 -21.17
CA HIS A 58 8.45 23.81 -21.84
C HIS A 58 8.89 23.39 -23.26
N LYS A 59 9.95 24.01 -23.80
CA LYS A 59 10.66 23.48 -24.97
C LYS A 59 11.65 22.43 -24.46
N THR A 60 11.30 21.15 -24.54
CA THR A 60 12.18 20.02 -24.18
C THR A 60 13.43 20.01 -25.07
N LEU A 61 14.45 20.79 -24.70
CA LEU A 61 15.76 20.80 -25.36
C LEU A 61 16.54 19.50 -25.10
N ILE A 62 16.12 18.72 -24.09
CA ILE A 62 16.67 17.42 -23.74
C ILE A 62 15.50 16.43 -23.67
N PRO A 63 15.35 15.51 -24.63
CA PRO A 63 14.21 14.59 -24.71
C PRO A 63 14.34 13.42 -23.71
N LEU A 64 14.45 13.75 -22.41
CA LEU A 64 14.59 12.79 -21.32
C LEU A 64 13.39 11.84 -21.23
N ASP A 65 12.19 12.29 -21.61
CA ASP A 65 10.99 11.46 -21.62
C ASP A 65 11.11 10.26 -22.58
N SER A 66 11.55 10.51 -23.82
CA SER A 66 11.81 9.44 -24.80
C SER A 66 12.99 8.56 -24.42
N TRP A 67 14.07 9.13 -23.87
CA TRP A 67 15.25 8.37 -23.44
C TRP A 67 14.95 7.50 -22.22
N VAL A 68 14.13 7.98 -21.29
CA VAL A 68 13.66 7.22 -20.13
C VAL A 68 12.70 6.13 -20.59
N THR A 69 11.76 6.43 -21.48
CA THR A 69 10.82 5.42 -22.01
C THR A 69 11.57 4.31 -22.76
N GLU A 70 12.45 4.68 -23.69
CA GLU A 70 13.24 3.71 -24.47
C GLU A 70 14.28 2.98 -23.61
N GLY A 71 14.85 3.66 -22.60
CA GLY A 71 15.73 3.06 -21.60
C GLY A 71 15.01 2.05 -20.70
N ILE A 72 13.81 2.38 -20.20
CA ILE A 72 12.98 1.47 -19.42
C ILE A 72 12.58 0.27 -20.28
N ASP A 73 12.15 0.47 -21.53
CA ASP A 73 11.78 -0.63 -22.42
C ASP A 73 12.96 -1.55 -22.74
N TRP A 74 14.15 -0.98 -22.97
CA TRP A 74 15.38 -1.76 -23.15
C TRP A 74 15.74 -2.55 -21.90
N VAL A 75 15.72 -1.92 -20.71
CA VAL A 75 15.99 -2.58 -19.42
C VAL A 75 14.96 -3.67 -19.16
N VAL A 76 13.67 -3.39 -19.31
CA VAL A 76 12.61 -4.37 -19.07
C VAL A 76 12.73 -5.54 -20.04
N THR A 77 13.06 -5.32 -21.31
CA THR A 77 13.19 -6.42 -22.29
C THR A 77 14.44 -7.26 -22.06
N HIS A 78 15.58 -6.62 -21.74
CA HIS A 78 16.86 -7.31 -21.58
C HIS A 78 17.06 -7.90 -20.18
N PHE A 79 16.59 -7.23 -19.13
CA PHE A 79 16.70 -7.69 -17.74
C PHE A 79 15.49 -8.49 -17.27
N ARG A 80 14.38 -8.60 -18.02
CA ARG A 80 13.25 -9.50 -17.67
C ARG A 80 13.71 -10.92 -17.29
N PRO A 81 14.58 -11.59 -18.08
CA PRO A 81 15.08 -12.92 -17.74
C PRO A 81 15.91 -12.92 -16.45
N LEU A 82 16.67 -11.85 -16.20
CA LEU A 82 17.47 -11.70 -14.99
C LEU A 82 16.58 -11.49 -13.75
N PHE A 83 15.60 -10.60 -13.82
CA PHE A 83 14.64 -10.37 -12.73
C PHE A 83 13.81 -11.62 -12.45
N GLN A 84 13.40 -12.34 -13.50
CA GLN A 84 12.74 -13.65 -13.35
C GLN A 84 13.68 -14.67 -12.70
N GLY A 85 14.94 -14.73 -13.12
CA GLY A 85 15.94 -15.62 -12.56
C GLY A 85 16.20 -15.41 -11.06
N ILE A 86 16.25 -14.15 -10.61
CA ILE A 86 16.39 -13.81 -9.18
C ILE A 86 15.09 -14.08 -8.42
N ARG A 87 13.93 -13.85 -9.05
CA ARG A 87 12.62 -14.07 -8.44
C ARG A 87 12.35 -15.54 -8.16
N VAL A 88 12.70 -16.46 -9.07
CA VAL A 88 12.42 -17.90 -8.93
C VAL A 88 12.88 -18.48 -7.59
N PRO A 89 14.16 -18.34 -7.15
CA PRO A 89 14.60 -18.89 -5.87
C PRO A 89 13.94 -18.19 -4.68
N VAL A 90 13.68 -16.88 -4.78
CA VAL A 90 13.00 -16.12 -3.72
C VAL A 90 11.57 -16.61 -3.53
N ASP A 91 10.81 -16.74 -4.62
CA ASP A 91 9.44 -17.24 -4.61
C ASP A 91 9.38 -18.71 -4.18
N TYR A 92 10.36 -19.52 -4.58
CA TYR A 92 10.43 -20.93 -4.18
C TYR A 92 10.62 -21.07 -2.66
N ILE A 93 11.57 -20.34 -2.09
CA ILE A 93 11.83 -20.36 -0.65
C ILE A 93 10.66 -19.75 0.12
N LEU A 94 10.12 -18.63 -0.37
CA LEU A 94 8.96 -17.98 0.23
C LEU A 94 7.75 -18.92 0.28
N ASN A 95 7.41 -19.57 -0.83
CA ASN A 95 6.32 -20.55 -0.87
C ASN A 95 6.62 -21.74 0.05
N GLY A 96 7.88 -22.20 0.13
CA GLY A 96 8.28 -23.25 1.06
C GLY A 96 8.00 -22.87 2.53
N PHE A 97 8.40 -21.67 2.94
CA PHE A 97 8.08 -21.17 4.28
C PHE A 97 6.59 -20.95 4.48
N GLN A 98 5.88 -20.37 3.52
CA GLN A 98 4.43 -20.18 3.62
C GLN A 98 3.70 -21.51 3.78
N GLN A 99 4.05 -22.53 2.99
CA GLN A 99 3.47 -23.87 3.09
C GLN A 99 3.81 -24.54 4.42
N LEU A 100 5.04 -24.36 4.92
CA LEU A 100 5.45 -24.89 6.23
C LEU A 100 4.69 -24.23 7.38
N LEU A 101 4.54 -22.90 7.35
CA LEU A 101 3.87 -22.14 8.41
C LEU A 101 2.34 -22.23 8.36
N LEU A 102 1.74 -22.21 7.16
CA LEU A 102 0.28 -22.28 6.97
C LEU A 102 -0.23 -23.72 6.93
N GLY A 103 0.60 -24.68 6.51
CA GLY A 103 0.26 -26.10 6.51
C GLY A 103 0.19 -26.69 7.92
N MET A 104 0.80 -26.04 8.91
CA MET A 104 0.68 -26.43 10.31
C MET A 104 -0.65 -25.92 10.90
N PRO A 105 -1.44 -26.77 11.59
CA PRO A 105 -2.67 -26.32 12.23
C PRO A 105 -2.37 -25.25 13.29
N ALA A 106 -3.16 -24.18 13.29
CA ALA A 106 -2.97 -22.99 14.12
C ALA A 106 -2.61 -23.27 15.59
N PRO A 107 -3.32 -24.12 16.36
CA PRO A 107 -2.98 -24.36 17.77
C PRO A 107 -1.57 -24.94 17.96
N VAL A 108 -1.10 -25.75 17.02
CA VAL A 108 0.24 -26.36 17.12
C VAL A 108 1.32 -25.30 16.92
N ALA A 109 1.15 -24.38 15.96
CA ALA A 109 2.12 -23.32 15.73
C ALA A 109 2.14 -22.31 16.90
N ILE A 110 0.98 -22.01 17.51
CA ILE A 110 0.92 -21.15 18.72
C ILE A 110 1.79 -21.73 19.84
N ILE A 111 1.60 -23.01 20.14
CA ILE A 111 2.36 -23.69 21.20
C ILE A 111 3.85 -23.71 20.85
N LEU A 112 4.20 -24.02 19.59
CA LEU A 112 5.58 -24.04 19.12
C LEU A 112 6.26 -22.68 19.30
N PHE A 113 5.66 -21.60 18.80
CA PHE A 113 6.25 -20.26 18.90
C PHE A 113 6.31 -19.76 20.34
N ALA A 114 5.29 -20.05 21.16
CA ALA A 114 5.33 -19.73 22.58
C ALA A 114 6.46 -20.47 23.31
N LEU A 115 6.70 -21.74 23.00
CA LEU A 115 7.82 -22.50 23.57
C LEU A 115 9.18 -21.97 23.12
N ILE A 116 9.33 -21.58 21.85
CA ILE A 116 10.57 -20.97 21.35
C ILE A 116 10.81 -19.62 22.05
N ALA A 117 9.80 -18.77 22.13
CA ALA A 117 9.89 -17.48 22.82
C ALA A 117 10.22 -17.66 24.31
N TRP A 118 9.64 -18.68 24.94
CA TRP A 118 9.92 -19.04 26.32
C TRP A 118 11.39 -19.44 26.52
N GLN A 119 11.96 -20.23 25.61
CA GLN A 119 13.36 -20.68 25.70
C GLN A 119 14.36 -19.54 25.45
N VAL A 120 14.06 -18.63 24.52
CA VAL A 120 14.98 -17.54 24.16
C VAL A 120 14.92 -16.38 25.15
N SER A 121 13.75 -16.09 25.73
CA SER A 121 13.52 -14.85 26.50
C SER A 121 12.92 -15.07 27.89
N GLY A 122 12.71 -16.32 28.33
CA GLY A 122 12.22 -16.65 29.66
C GLY A 122 10.69 -16.64 29.81
N VAL A 123 10.21 -17.04 31.00
CA VAL A 123 8.78 -17.35 31.31
C VAL A 123 7.84 -16.19 30.98
N GLY A 124 8.20 -14.97 31.35
CA GLY A 124 7.35 -13.80 31.13
C GLY A 124 7.08 -13.52 29.65
N MET A 125 8.11 -13.60 28.81
CA MET A 125 7.99 -13.33 27.37
C MET A 125 7.24 -14.46 26.63
N GLY A 126 7.39 -15.71 27.09
CA GLY A 126 6.65 -16.87 26.54
C GLY A 126 5.14 -16.76 26.76
N ILE A 127 4.70 -16.35 27.95
CA ILE A 127 3.27 -16.16 28.25
C ILE A 127 2.72 -14.97 27.45
N ALA A 128 3.45 -13.85 27.40
CA ALA A 128 3.04 -12.68 26.63
C ALA A 128 2.86 -13.00 25.14
N THR A 129 3.82 -13.70 24.52
CA THR A 129 3.72 -14.14 23.13
C THR A 129 2.57 -15.10 22.90
N LEU A 130 2.33 -16.07 23.79
CA LEU A 130 1.18 -16.97 23.70
C LEU A 130 -0.15 -16.20 23.68
N ILE A 131 -0.35 -15.26 24.60
CA ILE A 131 -1.56 -14.43 24.66
C ILE A 131 -1.71 -13.60 23.37
N SER A 132 -0.63 -12.98 22.89
CA SER A 132 -0.65 -12.21 21.65
C SER A 132 -1.00 -13.06 20.42
N LEU A 133 -0.41 -14.25 20.28
CA LEU A 133 -0.72 -15.16 19.16
C LEU A 133 -2.17 -15.65 19.20
N ILE A 134 -2.71 -15.95 20.38
CA ILE A 134 -4.12 -16.32 20.54
C ILE A 134 -5.03 -15.14 20.13
N ALA A 135 -4.69 -13.91 20.55
CA ALA A 135 -5.46 -12.73 20.17
C ALA A 135 -5.47 -12.51 18.65
N ILE A 136 -4.31 -12.66 17.98
CA ILE A 136 -4.21 -12.57 16.51
C ILE A 136 -5.06 -13.66 15.84
N GLY A 137 -5.01 -14.89 16.36
CA GLY A 137 -5.84 -16.00 15.89
C GLY A 137 -7.34 -15.72 16.07
N ALA A 138 -7.74 -15.14 17.19
CA ALA A 138 -9.14 -14.81 17.49
C ALA A 138 -9.72 -13.73 16.57
N ILE A 139 -8.89 -12.78 16.11
CA ILE A 139 -9.28 -11.74 15.14
C ILE A 139 -9.32 -12.30 13.70
N GLY A 140 -8.85 -13.53 13.47
CA GLY A 140 -8.85 -14.18 12.16
C GLY A 140 -7.68 -13.75 11.25
N ALA A 141 -6.72 -12.97 11.77
CA ALA A 141 -5.56 -12.48 11.01
C ALA A 141 -4.40 -13.51 10.92
N TRP A 142 -4.66 -14.78 11.23
CA TRP A 142 -3.67 -15.85 11.30
C TRP A 142 -2.86 -16.00 10.00
N SER A 143 -3.54 -16.14 8.86
CA SER A 143 -2.87 -16.34 7.57
C SER A 143 -1.96 -15.16 7.24
N GLN A 144 -2.40 -13.94 7.50
CA GLN A 144 -1.64 -12.74 7.18
C GLN A 144 -0.40 -12.61 8.06
N ALA A 145 -0.51 -12.94 9.35
CA ALA A 145 0.63 -12.98 10.26
C ALA A 145 1.68 -14.02 9.84
N MET A 146 1.27 -15.18 9.34
CA MET A 146 2.20 -16.22 8.89
C MET A 146 2.87 -15.86 7.57
N ILE A 147 2.19 -15.13 6.68
CA ILE A 147 2.79 -14.59 5.46
C ILE A 147 3.86 -13.56 5.79
N THR A 148 3.62 -12.62 6.72
CA THR A 148 4.64 -11.64 7.12
C THR A 148 5.84 -12.32 7.77
N LEU A 149 5.60 -13.32 8.63
CA LEU A 149 6.67 -14.13 9.23
C LEU A 149 7.47 -14.87 8.15
N ALA A 150 6.81 -15.49 7.18
CA ALA A 150 7.47 -16.18 6.06
C ALA A 150 8.30 -15.23 5.20
N LEU A 151 7.80 -14.02 4.91
CA LEU A 151 8.55 -12.98 4.20
C LEU A 151 9.79 -12.55 4.98
N VAL A 152 9.66 -12.34 6.29
CA VAL A 152 10.78 -11.97 7.16
C VAL A 152 11.82 -13.10 7.23
N LEU A 153 11.43 -14.35 7.43
CA LEU A 153 12.36 -15.49 7.44
C LEU A 153 13.07 -15.66 6.11
N THR A 154 12.35 -15.53 4.99
CA THR A 154 12.92 -15.61 3.65
C THR A 154 13.96 -14.50 3.46
N ALA A 155 13.61 -13.26 3.79
CA ALA A 155 14.52 -12.12 3.70
C ALA A 155 15.75 -12.29 4.59
N LEU A 156 15.58 -12.75 5.83
CA LEU A 156 16.67 -13.03 6.76
C LEU A 156 17.60 -14.12 6.23
N LEU A 157 17.05 -15.19 5.66
CA LEU A 157 17.82 -16.26 5.06
C LEU A 157 18.69 -15.75 3.91
N PHE A 158 18.13 -14.96 2.98
CA PHE A 158 18.91 -14.35 1.91
C PHE A 158 19.93 -13.33 2.42
N CYS A 159 19.57 -12.55 3.44
CA CYS A 159 20.47 -11.59 4.08
C CYS A 159 21.68 -12.30 4.70
N VAL A 160 21.47 -13.43 5.38
CA VAL A 160 22.58 -14.21 5.95
C VAL A 160 23.38 -14.91 4.85
N VAL A 161 22.74 -15.49 3.84
CA VAL A 161 23.42 -16.25 2.78
C VAL A 161 24.24 -15.35 1.85
N ILE A 162 23.74 -14.17 1.49
CA ILE A 162 24.37 -13.26 0.51
C ILE A 162 24.98 -12.04 1.19
N GLY A 163 24.27 -11.46 2.15
CA GLY A 163 24.72 -10.24 2.84
C GLY A 163 25.91 -10.48 3.75
N LEU A 164 25.96 -11.61 4.49
CA LEU A 164 27.11 -11.93 5.34
C LEU A 164 28.42 -12.13 4.55
N PRO A 165 28.48 -12.93 3.46
CA PRO A 165 29.72 -13.06 2.70
C PRO A 165 30.10 -11.76 1.98
N MET A 166 29.15 -11.01 1.41
CA MET A 166 29.46 -9.70 0.83
C MET A 166 29.99 -8.72 1.89
N GLY A 167 29.42 -8.73 3.10
CA GLY A 167 29.89 -7.90 4.20
C GLY A 167 31.32 -8.22 4.62
N ILE A 168 31.67 -9.51 4.70
CA ILE A 168 33.05 -9.95 5.00
C ILE A 168 34.01 -9.55 3.87
N TRP A 169 33.58 -9.65 2.61
CA TRP A 169 34.42 -9.29 1.46
C TRP A 169 34.77 -7.81 1.44
N LEU A 170 33.78 -6.95 1.72
CA LEU A 170 33.98 -5.50 1.83
C LEU A 170 34.83 -5.10 3.05
N ALA A 171 34.72 -5.82 4.17
CA ALA A 171 35.56 -5.58 5.34
C ALA A 171 37.03 -5.98 5.13
N ARG A 172 37.31 -6.81 4.12
CA ARG A 172 38.65 -7.31 3.77
C ARG A 172 39.29 -6.52 2.62
N SER A 173 38.54 -5.78 1.82
CA SER A 173 39.11 -4.85 0.84
C SER A 173 39.62 -3.59 1.56
N PRO A 174 40.87 -3.16 1.31
CA PRO A 174 41.42 -1.94 1.90
C PRO A 174 40.66 -0.67 1.51
#